data_AF-A0AAE8QQW6-F1
#
_entry.id   AF-A0AAE8QQW6-F1
#
_cell.length_a   1.000
_cell.length_b   1.000
_cell.length_c   1.000
_cell.angle_alpha   90.00
_cell.angle_beta   90.00
_cell.angle_gamma   90.00
#
_symmetry.space_group_name_H-M   'P 1'
#
loop_
_entity.id
_entity.type
_entity.pdbx_description
1 polymer ?
#
loop_
_entity_poly.entity_id
_entity_poly.type
_entity_poly.pdbx_seq_one_letter_code
_entity_poly.pdbx_strand_id
1 'polypeptide(L)'
;MLNLIKRDVILQKRQLLLFIPFILVFILLGAPPVLIFLVASIFIPFNTYAYDEKVETNILLNSLPYTRTEIIASRYLGAIVYMILSIGVTSLALLAFNKHFTISDIAIGSGLFLLFAALTFPLFQIFKQGYITTVILISFILLTWISRPIALYMNEHLTTIIDFVDNTSVTVLYTGATLFIMLIYIISWGITHIIYQRKAF
;
A
#
# COMPACT_ATOMS: atom_id res chain seq x y z
N MET A 1 0.25 17.43 12.65
CA MET A 1 -0.05 16.28 11.74
C MET A 1 -1.33 16.36 10.88
N LEU A 2 -2.55 16.51 11.44
CA LEU A 2 -3.80 16.42 10.64
C LEU A 2 -3.87 17.42 9.47
N ASN A 3 -3.24 18.58 9.61
CA ASN A 3 -3.14 19.57 8.53
C ASN A 3 -2.33 19.08 7.33
N LEU A 4 -1.34 18.19 7.54
CA LEU A 4 -0.58 17.56 6.45
C LEU A 4 -1.46 16.59 5.66
N ILE A 5 -2.29 15.79 6.36
CA ILE A 5 -3.24 14.89 5.69
C ILE A 5 -4.29 15.70 4.93
N LYS A 6 -4.82 16.78 5.52
CA LYS A 6 -5.76 17.69 4.82
C LYS A 6 -5.15 18.31 3.58
N ARG A 7 -3.88 18.74 3.63
CA ARG A 7 -3.14 19.23 2.46
C ARG A 7 -3.11 18.18 1.35
N ASP A 8 -2.78 16.94 1.70
CA ASP A 8 -2.71 15.85 0.73
C ASP A 8 -4.07 15.61 0.07
N VAL A 9 -5.17 15.67 0.82
CA VAL A 9 -6.54 15.56 0.27
C VAL A 9 -6.82 16.67 -0.75
N ILE A 10 -6.44 17.91 -0.43
CA ILE A 10 -6.65 19.07 -1.33
C ILE A 10 -5.86 18.90 -2.63
N LEU A 11 -4.62 18.42 -2.54
CA LEU A 11 -3.76 18.16 -3.70
C LEU A 11 -4.29 16.99 -4.54
N GLN A 12 -4.84 15.95 -3.91
CA GLN A 12 -5.34 14.75 -4.56
C GLN A 12 -6.76 14.86 -5.11
N LYS A 13 -7.51 15.95 -4.85
CA LYS A 13 -8.92 16.06 -5.29
C LYS A 13 -9.13 15.78 -6.79
N ARG A 14 -8.17 16.14 -7.64
CA ARG A 14 -8.20 15.84 -9.08
C ARG A 14 -7.83 14.37 -9.38
N GLN A 15 -6.93 13.78 -8.59
CA GLN A 15 -6.60 12.36 -8.70
C GLN A 15 -7.75 11.47 -8.26
N LEU A 16 -8.56 11.90 -7.28
CA LEU A 16 -9.80 11.21 -6.90
C LEU A 16 -10.81 11.13 -8.06
N LEU A 17 -10.83 12.12 -8.96
CA LEU A 17 -11.65 12.05 -10.17
C LEU A 17 -11.12 11.03 -11.19
N LEU A 18 -9.79 10.88 -11.30
CA LEU A 18 -9.14 9.88 -12.17
C LEU A 18 -9.18 8.46 -11.58
N PHE A 19 -9.34 8.34 -10.27
CA PHE A 19 -9.43 7.08 -9.56
C PHE A 19 -10.64 6.24 -9.97
N ILE A 20 -11.80 6.88 -10.16
CA ILE A 20 -13.04 6.21 -10.57
C ILE A 20 -12.89 5.51 -11.94
N PRO A 21 -12.55 6.21 -13.05
CA PRO A 21 -12.38 5.56 -14.34
C PRO A 21 -11.28 4.50 -14.31
N PHE A 22 -10.22 4.70 -13.52
CA PHE A 22 -9.17 3.72 -13.35
C PHE A 22 -9.68 2.39 -12.78
N ILE A 23 -10.47 2.43 -11.69
CA ILE A 23 -11.08 1.21 -11.12
C ILE A 23 -12.10 0.59 -12.10
N LEU A 24 -12.90 1.42 -12.77
CA LEU A 24 -13.90 0.94 -13.72
C LEU A 24 -13.29 0.07 -14.81
N VAL A 25 -12.10 0.41 -15.31
CA VAL A 25 -11.38 -0.43 -16.29
C VAL A 25 -11.16 -1.84 -15.75
N PHE A 26 -10.69 -2.00 -14.51
CA PHE A 26 -10.48 -3.33 -13.91
C PHE A 26 -11.78 -4.10 -13.69
N ILE A 27 -12.86 -3.41 -13.31
CA ILE A 27 -14.19 -4.02 -13.15
C ILE A 27 -14.71 -4.52 -14.49
N LEU A 28 -14.61 -3.70 -15.55
CA LEU A 28 -15.08 -4.03 -16.90
C LEU A 28 -14.27 -5.15 -17.54
N LEU A 29 -12.96 -5.21 -17.29
CA LEU A 29 -12.09 -6.31 -17.71
C LEU A 29 -12.33 -7.61 -16.92
N GLY A 30 -13.20 -7.60 -15.91
CA GLY A 30 -13.52 -8.78 -15.11
C GLY A 30 -12.37 -9.24 -14.22
N ALA A 31 -11.51 -8.32 -13.77
CA ALA A 31 -10.42 -8.64 -12.86
C ALA A 31 -10.94 -9.24 -11.53
N PRO A 32 -10.15 -10.10 -10.86
CA PRO A 32 -10.55 -10.68 -9.59
C PRO A 32 -10.68 -9.59 -8.51
N PRO A 33 -11.70 -9.63 -7.62
CA PRO A 33 -11.96 -8.58 -6.61
C PRO A 33 -10.75 -8.24 -5.74
N VAL A 34 -9.96 -9.24 -5.33
CA VAL A 34 -8.70 -9.05 -4.58
C VAL A 34 -7.76 -8.08 -5.28
N LEU A 35 -7.57 -8.26 -6.59
CA LEU A 35 -6.69 -7.41 -7.40
C LEU A 35 -7.24 -6.00 -7.53
N ILE A 36 -8.56 -5.87 -7.67
CA ILE A 36 -9.22 -4.55 -7.73
C ILE A 36 -8.99 -3.79 -6.42
N PHE A 37 -9.19 -4.43 -5.26
CA PHE A 37 -8.94 -3.80 -3.97
C PHE A 37 -7.47 -3.45 -3.75
N LEU A 38 -6.54 -4.32 -4.16
CA LEU A 38 -5.10 -4.06 -4.12
C LEU A 38 -4.75 -2.80 -4.92
N VAL A 39 -5.10 -2.80 -6.20
CA VAL A 39 -4.75 -1.72 -7.14
C VAL A 39 -5.41 -0.40 -6.73
N ALA A 40 -6.66 -0.46 -6.27
CA ALA A 40 -7.37 0.70 -5.74
C ALA A 40 -6.67 1.29 -4.49
N SER A 41 -6.18 0.44 -3.60
CA SER A 41 -5.49 0.87 -2.38
C SER A 41 -4.11 1.46 -2.68
N ILE A 42 -3.42 0.97 -3.73
CA ILE A 42 -2.12 1.50 -4.18
C ILE A 42 -2.27 2.88 -4.83
N PHE A 43 -3.33 3.09 -5.62
CA PHE A 43 -3.41 4.22 -6.54
C PHE A 43 -3.23 5.60 -5.87
N ILE A 44 -3.96 5.86 -4.79
CA ILE A 44 -3.94 7.19 -4.16
C ILE A 44 -2.63 7.43 -3.39
N PRO A 45 -2.20 6.57 -2.45
CA PRO A 45 -0.99 6.80 -1.67
C PRO A 45 0.26 6.92 -2.55
N PHE A 46 0.41 6.07 -3.56
CA PHE A 46 1.63 6.07 -4.39
C PHE A 46 1.69 7.23 -5.37
N ASN A 47 0.55 7.65 -5.94
CA ASN A 47 0.51 8.87 -6.73
C ASN A 47 0.90 10.10 -5.89
N THR A 48 0.53 10.12 -4.61
CA THR A 48 0.94 11.19 -3.70
C THR A 48 2.45 11.29 -3.58
N TYR A 49 3.11 10.15 -3.37
CA TYR A 49 4.58 10.10 -3.32
C TYR A 49 5.22 10.53 -4.64
N ALA A 50 4.69 10.07 -5.78
CA ALA A 50 5.20 10.45 -7.10
C ALA A 50 5.00 11.94 -7.41
N TYR A 51 3.93 12.56 -6.91
CA TYR A 51 3.70 14.01 -7.05
C TYR A 51 4.59 14.82 -6.09
N ASP A 52 4.70 14.39 -4.84
CA ASP A 52 5.55 15.05 -3.84
C ASP A 52 7.02 15.07 -4.27
N GLU A 53 7.44 14.03 -5.00
CA GLU A 53 8.78 13.91 -5.59
C GLU A 53 9.08 15.01 -6.62
N LYS A 54 8.15 15.26 -7.56
CA LYS A 54 8.32 16.20 -8.69
C LYS A 54 8.51 17.66 -8.26
N VAL A 55 8.01 18.01 -7.09
CA VAL A 55 7.99 19.41 -6.59
C VAL A 55 8.91 19.59 -5.38
N GLU A 56 9.80 18.63 -5.12
CA GLU A 56 10.72 18.68 -3.97
C GLU A 56 10.05 18.98 -2.63
N THR A 57 8.86 18.40 -2.43
CA THR A 57 7.99 18.69 -1.28
C THR A 57 8.66 18.44 0.06
N ASN A 58 9.72 17.61 0.09
CA ASN A 58 10.54 17.41 1.27
C ASN A 58 11.24 18.69 1.76
N ILE A 59 11.72 19.56 0.88
CA ILE A 59 12.37 20.82 1.25
C ILE A 59 11.32 21.77 1.84
N LEU A 60 10.17 21.89 1.17
CA LEU A 60 9.04 22.69 1.65
C LEU A 60 8.56 22.22 3.03
N LEU A 61 8.37 20.91 3.21
CA LEU A 61 7.89 20.34 4.48
C LEU A 61 8.88 20.55 5.63
N ASN A 62 10.19 20.45 5.38
CA ASN A 62 11.20 20.72 6.40
C ASN A 62 11.38 22.22 6.69
N SER A 63 10.90 23.10 5.81
CA SER A 63 10.89 24.56 6.03
C SER A 63 9.67 25.03 6.85
N LEU A 64 8.66 24.17 7.00
CA LEU A 64 7.48 24.43 7.81
C LEU A 64 7.74 24.03 9.28
N PRO A 65 6.98 24.56 10.25
CA PRO A 65 7.13 24.24 11.67
C PRO A 65 6.53 22.85 12.02
N TYR A 66 6.94 21.81 11.28
CA TYR A 66 6.58 20.42 11.51
C TYR A 66 7.82 19.62 11.86
N THR A 67 7.68 18.66 12.76
CA THR A 67 8.80 17.76 13.06
C THR A 67 8.95 16.70 11.97
N ARG A 68 10.17 16.17 11.83
CA ARG A 68 10.44 15.03 10.94
C ARG A 68 9.61 13.80 11.29
N THR A 69 9.30 13.60 12.58
CA THR A 69 8.39 12.54 13.04
C THR A 69 6.99 12.73 12.48
N GLU A 70 6.44 13.95 12.57
CA GLU A 70 5.12 14.29 12.05
C GLU A 70 5.01 14.11 10.54
N ILE A 71 6.06 14.45 9.78
CA ILE A 71 6.09 14.30 8.33
C ILE A 71 6.03 12.83 7.92
N ILE A 72 6.84 11.96 8.56
CA ILE A 72 6.82 10.52 8.22
C ILE A 72 5.52 9.87 8.69
N ALA A 73 5.09 10.20 9.91
CA ALA A 73 3.88 9.65 10.48
C ALA A 73 2.64 10.04 9.67
N SER A 74 2.58 11.24 9.08
CA SER A 74 1.45 11.64 8.24
C SER A 74 1.38 10.83 6.94
N ARG A 75 2.51 10.34 6.43
CA ARG A 75 2.53 9.50 5.22
C ARG A 75 2.03 8.08 5.48
N TYR A 76 2.46 7.47 6.59
CA TYR A 76 1.99 6.14 7.00
C TYR A 76 0.50 6.17 7.36
N LEU A 77 0.08 7.10 8.21
CA LEU A 77 -1.33 7.25 8.56
C LEU A 77 -2.18 7.68 7.36
N GLY A 78 -1.66 8.57 6.50
CA GLY A 78 -2.31 8.97 5.26
C GLY A 78 -2.57 7.78 4.35
N ALA A 79 -1.60 6.88 4.19
CA ALA A 79 -1.77 5.66 3.39
C ALA A 79 -2.90 4.76 3.91
N ILE A 80 -3.04 4.60 5.23
CA ILE A 80 -4.15 3.86 5.85
C ILE A 80 -5.49 4.55 5.59
N VAL A 81 -5.55 5.87 5.78
CA VAL A 81 -6.79 6.66 5.54
C VAL A 81 -7.24 6.53 4.08
N TYR A 82 -6.31 6.70 3.13
CA TYR A 82 -6.63 6.58 1.71
C TYR A 82 -6.97 5.15 1.30
N MET A 83 -6.34 4.13 1.90
CA MET A 83 -6.74 2.74 1.71
C MET A 83 -8.19 2.52 2.13
N ILE A 84 -8.59 2.98 3.32
CA ILE A 84 -9.99 2.84 3.81
C ILE A 84 -10.97 3.55 2.86
N LEU A 85 -10.62 4.76 2.39
CA LEU A 85 -11.43 5.48 1.41
C LEU A 85 -11.53 4.73 0.07
N SER A 86 -10.40 4.21 -0.43
CA SER A 86 -10.34 3.39 -1.64
C SER A 86 -11.21 2.14 -1.53
N ILE A 87 -11.17 1.44 -0.39
CA ILE A 87 -12.02 0.27 -0.13
C ILE A 87 -13.50 0.66 -0.21
N GLY A 88 -13.89 1.76 0.42
CA GLY A 88 -15.28 2.24 0.39
C GLY A 88 -15.76 2.52 -1.04
N VAL A 89 -15.00 3.29 -1.81
CA VAL A 89 -15.33 3.61 -3.21
C VAL A 89 -15.35 2.37 -4.09
N THR A 90 -14.37 1.47 -3.93
CA THR A 90 -14.28 0.23 -4.71
C THR A 90 -15.44 -0.71 -4.41
N SER A 91 -15.84 -0.82 -3.14
CA SER A 91 -16.99 -1.63 -2.73
C SER A 91 -18.27 -1.10 -3.36
N LEU A 92 -18.50 0.22 -3.32
CA LEU A 92 -19.65 0.85 -3.98
C LEU A 92 -19.65 0.62 -5.50
N ALA A 93 -18.48 0.72 -6.14
CA ALA A 93 -18.35 0.45 -7.56
C ALA A 93 -18.66 -1.02 -7.90
N LEU A 94 -18.12 -1.99 -7.16
CA LEU A 94 -18.39 -3.40 -7.39
C LEU A 94 -19.88 -3.74 -7.20
N LEU A 95 -20.53 -3.16 -6.18
CA LEU A 95 -21.97 -3.31 -5.96
C LEU A 95 -22.78 -2.73 -7.13
N ALA A 96 -22.43 -1.55 -7.64
CA ALA A 96 -23.11 -0.92 -8.77
C ALA A 96 -23.05 -1.75 -10.06
N PHE A 97 -21.99 -2.56 -10.24
CA PHE A 97 -21.80 -3.45 -11.38
C PHE A 97 -22.24 -4.90 -11.11
N ASN A 98 -22.94 -5.16 -10.00
CA ASN A 98 -23.39 -6.49 -9.57
C ASN A 98 -22.24 -7.53 -9.52
N LYS A 99 -21.04 -7.10 -9.13
CA LYS A 99 -19.89 -7.99 -8.93
C LYS A 99 -19.87 -8.46 -7.48
N HIS A 100 -19.86 -9.78 -7.30
CA HIS A 100 -19.71 -10.38 -5.98
C HIS A 100 -18.28 -10.20 -5.47
N PHE A 101 -18.17 -9.81 -4.19
CA PHE A 101 -16.92 -9.79 -3.44
C PHE A 101 -17.22 -10.19 -1.99
N THR A 102 -16.19 -10.67 -1.32
CA THR A 102 -16.25 -11.12 0.08
C THR A 102 -15.41 -10.21 0.97
N ILE A 103 -15.63 -10.30 2.28
CA ILE A 103 -14.79 -9.61 3.27
C ILE A 103 -13.34 -10.12 3.19
N SER A 104 -13.15 -11.39 2.84
CA SER A 104 -11.85 -11.99 2.60
C SER A 104 -11.11 -11.28 1.46
N ASP A 105 -11.80 -10.93 0.38
CA ASP A 105 -11.17 -10.23 -0.76
C ASP A 105 -10.64 -8.85 -0.37
N ILE A 106 -11.39 -8.12 0.48
CA ILE A 106 -10.98 -6.84 1.05
C ILE A 106 -9.79 -7.02 1.97
N ALA A 107 -9.82 -8.02 2.85
CA ALA A 107 -8.76 -8.30 3.80
C ALA A 107 -7.45 -8.67 3.10
N ILE A 108 -7.52 -9.52 2.07
CA ILE A 108 -6.35 -9.92 1.28
C ILE A 108 -5.83 -8.73 0.47
N GLY A 109 -6.70 -8.00 -0.24
CA GLY A 109 -6.30 -6.85 -1.04
C GLY A 109 -5.65 -5.74 -0.23
N SER A 110 -6.23 -5.41 0.93
CA SER A 110 -5.69 -4.41 1.85
C SER A 110 -4.42 -4.88 2.57
N GLY A 111 -4.35 -6.15 2.99
CA GLY A 111 -3.16 -6.74 3.58
C GLY A 111 -1.96 -6.75 2.63
N LEU A 112 -2.18 -7.12 1.37
CA LEU A 112 -1.15 -7.05 0.33
C LEU A 112 -0.69 -5.62 0.06
N PHE A 113 -1.63 -4.65 0.06
CA PHE A 113 -1.27 -3.24 -0.05
C PHE A 113 -0.39 -2.78 1.12
N LEU A 114 -0.73 -3.13 2.37
CA LEU A 114 0.07 -2.76 3.54
C LEU A 114 1.48 -3.36 3.47
N LEU A 115 1.61 -4.62 3.06
CA LEU A 115 2.92 -5.24 2.80
C LEU A 115 3.70 -4.49 1.72
N PHE A 116 3.04 -4.17 0.61
CA PHE A 116 3.67 -3.43 -0.49
C PHE A 116 4.11 -2.03 -0.06
N ALA A 117 3.28 -1.31 0.69
CA ALA A 117 3.61 -0.01 1.26
C ALA A 117 4.77 -0.11 2.26
N ALA A 118 4.79 -1.13 3.12
CA ALA A 118 5.87 -1.37 4.08
C ALA A 118 7.22 -1.60 3.37
N LEU A 119 7.24 -2.26 2.21
CA LEU A 119 8.49 -2.48 1.49
C LEU A 119 8.94 -1.22 0.72
N THR A 120 8.00 -0.48 0.16
CA THR A 120 8.30 0.63 -0.77
C THR A 120 8.55 1.96 -0.07
N PHE A 121 7.91 2.25 1.07
CA PHE A 121 8.05 3.53 1.76
C PHE A 121 9.48 3.82 2.25
N PRO A 122 10.24 2.86 2.82
CA PRO A 122 11.66 3.06 3.12
C PRO A 122 12.48 3.34 1.86
N LEU A 123 12.22 2.60 0.77
CA LEU A 123 12.94 2.73 -0.49
C LEU A 123 12.78 4.14 -1.08
N PHE A 124 11.59 4.73 -0.98
CA PHE A 124 11.36 6.12 -1.43
C PHE A 124 12.19 7.16 -0.66
N GLN A 125 12.64 6.84 0.56
CA GLN A 125 13.55 7.73 1.30
C GLN A 125 15.02 7.49 0.97
N ILE A 126 15.39 6.28 0.56
CA ILE A 126 16.76 5.90 0.19
C ILE A 126 17.08 6.41 -1.22
N PHE A 127 16.22 6.14 -2.19
CA PHE A 127 16.46 6.51 -3.58
C PHE A 127 16.29 8.01 -3.80
N LYS A 128 17.06 8.54 -4.77
CA LYS A 128 16.96 9.94 -5.20
C LYS A 128 15.68 10.18 -5.99
N GLN A 129 15.23 11.43 -6.00
CA GLN A 129 14.10 11.90 -6.80
C GLN A 129 14.33 11.58 -8.30
N GLY A 130 13.30 11.07 -8.97
CA GLY A 130 13.26 10.60 -10.36
C GLY A 130 13.12 9.08 -10.50
N TYR A 131 13.32 8.30 -9.44
CA TYR A 131 13.35 6.84 -9.51
C TYR A 131 12.18 6.13 -8.81
N ILE A 132 11.27 6.86 -8.14
CA ILE A 132 10.17 6.24 -7.38
C ILE A 132 9.27 5.39 -8.28
N THR A 133 8.89 5.87 -9.47
CA THR A 133 8.08 5.09 -10.43
C THR A 133 8.79 3.81 -10.86
N THR A 134 10.10 3.89 -11.08
CA THR A 134 10.94 2.74 -11.43
C THR A 134 11.03 1.75 -10.27
N VAL A 135 11.18 2.23 -9.04
CA VAL A 135 11.19 1.40 -7.82
C VAL A 135 9.86 0.69 -7.62
N ILE A 136 8.73 1.38 -7.84
CA ILE A 136 7.39 0.79 -7.76
C ILE A 136 7.24 -0.33 -8.80
N LEU A 137 7.61 -0.05 -10.06
CA LEU A 137 7.48 -1.01 -11.15
C LEU A 137 8.37 -2.24 -10.91
N ILE A 138 9.64 -2.04 -10.56
CA ILE A 138 10.58 -3.14 -10.26
C ILE A 138 10.08 -3.94 -9.04
N SER A 139 9.65 -3.26 -7.98
CA SER A 139 9.14 -3.95 -6.78
C SER A 139 7.90 -4.79 -7.10
N PHE A 140 6.97 -4.26 -7.90
CA PHE A 140 5.78 -4.98 -8.33
C PHE A 140 6.12 -6.19 -9.22
N ILE A 141 7.05 -6.03 -10.17
CA ILE A 141 7.53 -7.12 -11.03
C ILE A 141 8.24 -8.19 -10.20
N LEU A 142 9.12 -7.81 -9.27
CA LEU A 142 9.81 -8.76 -8.40
C LEU A 142 8.82 -9.53 -7.53
N LEU A 143 7.83 -8.85 -6.95
CA LEU A 143 6.81 -9.49 -6.10
C LEU A 143 6.00 -10.53 -6.90
N THR A 144 5.63 -10.19 -8.13
CA THR A 144 4.87 -11.10 -9.00
C THR A 144 5.73 -12.24 -9.55
N TRP A 145 6.98 -11.97 -9.95
CA TRP A 145 7.90 -12.98 -10.48
C TRP A 145 8.31 -14.00 -9.42
N ILE A 146 8.62 -13.53 -8.21
CA ILE A 146 9.11 -14.38 -7.11
C ILE A 146 7.98 -15.20 -6.47
N SER A 147 6.71 -14.81 -6.66
CA SER A 147 5.56 -15.52 -6.09
C SER A 147 5.51 -17.02 -6.42
N ARG A 148 5.74 -17.38 -7.69
CA ARG A 148 5.69 -18.76 -8.18
C ARG A 148 6.84 -19.64 -7.66
N PRO A 149 8.12 -19.24 -7.76
CA PRO A 149 9.21 -20.05 -7.21
C PRO A 149 9.13 -20.16 -5.68
N ILE A 150 8.66 -19.13 -4.96
CA ILE A 150 8.39 -19.26 -3.52
C ILE A 150 7.32 -20.33 -3.28
N ALA A 151 6.20 -20.29 -4.01
CA ALA A 151 5.13 -21.28 -3.84
C ALA A 151 5.62 -22.71 -4.10
N LEU A 152 6.44 -22.91 -5.14
CA LEU A 152 7.05 -24.22 -5.43
C LEU A 152 8.00 -24.67 -4.32
N TYR A 153 8.89 -23.78 -3.86
CA TYR A 153 9.82 -24.09 -2.77
C TYR A 153 9.10 -24.41 -1.46
N MET A 154 8.01 -23.69 -1.17
CA MET A 154 7.16 -23.97 0.00
C MET A 154 6.54 -25.36 -0.11
N ASN A 155 5.99 -25.72 -1.27
CA ASN A 155 5.38 -27.04 -1.49
C ASN A 155 6.39 -28.18 -1.39
N GLU A 156 7.64 -27.97 -1.84
CA GLU A 156 8.67 -29.00 -1.85
C GLU A 156 9.37 -29.18 -0.49
N HIS A 157 9.58 -28.11 0.27
CA HIS A 157 10.44 -28.14 1.46
C HIS A 157 9.76 -27.74 2.77
N LEU A 158 8.60 -27.10 2.71
CA LEU A 158 7.89 -26.59 3.87
C LEU A 158 6.53 -27.27 4.05
N THR A 159 6.45 -28.56 3.74
CA THR A 159 5.24 -29.38 3.88
C THR A 159 4.67 -29.33 5.30
N THR A 160 5.52 -29.33 6.33
CA THR A 160 5.07 -29.18 7.73
C THR A 160 4.37 -27.85 8.00
N ILE A 161 4.79 -26.77 7.32
CA ILE A 161 4.13 -25.46 7.43
C ILE A 161 2.80 -25.48 6.68
N ILE A 162 2.75 -26.12 5.51
CA ILE A 162 1.53 -26.27 4.71
C ILE A 162 0.51 -27.10 5.47
N ASP A 163 0.91 -28.25 6.02
CA ASP A 163 0.06 -29.10 6.86
C ASP A 163 -0.44 -28.33 8.09
N PHE A 164 0.40 -27.50 8.72
CA PHE A 164 -0.04 -26.64 9.81
C PHE A 164 -1.08 -25.62 9.35
N VAL A 165 -0.89 -24.99 8.18
CA VAL A 165 -1.84 -24.03 7.62
C VAL A 165 -3.17 -24.72 7.29
N ASP A 166 -3.14 -25.88 6.64
CA ASP A 166 -4.35 -26.61 6.23
C ASP A 166 -5.16 -27.13 7.41
N ASN A 167 -4.49 -27.50 8.51
CA ASN A 167 -5.15 -27.95 9.74
C ASN A 167 -5.53 -26.81 10.69
N THR A 168 -5.14 -25.58 10.41
CA THR A 168 -5.45 -24.41 11.24
C THR A 168 -6.73 -23.74 10.77
N SER A 169 -7.57 -23.33 11.72
CA SER A 169 -8.81 -22.62 11.39
C SER A 169 -8.54 -21.34 10.59
N VAL A 170 -9.40 -21.08 9.60
CA VAL A 170 -9.33 -19.91 8.72
C VAL A 170 -9.24 -18.60 9.52
N THR A 171 -9.99 -18.48 10.62
CA THR A 171 -9.97 -17.31 11.51
C THR A 171 -8.61 -17.07 12.15
N VAL A 172 -7.94 -18.13 12.61
CA VAL A 172 -6.60 -18.04 13.23
C VAL A 172 -5.58 -17.60 12.18
N LEU A 173 -5.67 -18.12 10.95
CA LEU A 173 -4.79 -17.72 9.85
C LEU A 173 -4.94 -16.24 9.50
N TYR A 174 -6.17 -15.75 9.29
CA TYR A 174 -6.39 -14.33 8.97
C TYR A 174 -5.96 -13.41 10.11
N THR A 175 -6.20 -13.78 11.36
CA THR A 175 -5.79 -12.99 12.53
C THR A 175 -4.26 -12.96 12.65
N GLY A 176 -3.61 -14.11 12.52
CA GLY A 176 -2.15 -14.22 12.55
C GLY A 176 -1.49 -13.43 11.42
N ALA A 177 -2.00 -13.56 10.19
CA ALA A 177 -1.52 -12.78 9.06
C ALA A 177 -1.69 -11.27 9.28
N THR A 178 -2.83 -10.83 9.81
CA THR A 178 -3.07 -9.41 10.10
C THR A 178 -2.07 -8.86 11.12
N LEU A 179 -1.83 -9.58 12.21
CA LEU A 179 -0.84 -9.19 13.22
C LEU A 179 0.57 -9.13 12.64
N PHE A 180 0.94 -10.11 11.82
CA PHE A 180 2.23 -10.16 11.15
C PHE A 180 2.44 -8.98 10.19
N ILE A 181 1.43 -8.66 9.37
CA ILE A 181 1.46 -7.51 8.45
C ILE A 181 1.56 -6.19 9.23
N MET A 182 0.80 -6.04 10.31
CA MET A 182 0.85 -4.88 11.20
C MET A 182 2.26 -4.69 11.79
N LEU A 183 2.88 -5.78 12.24
CA LEU A 183 4.24 -5.76 12.78
C LEU A 183 5.25 -5.30 11.72
N ILE A 184 5.20 -5.88 10.51
CA ILE A 184 6.06 -5.46 9.39
C ILE A 184 5.86 -3.98 9.06
N TYR A 185 4.62 -3.51 9.03
CA TYR A 185 4.28 -2.12 8.74
C TYR A 185 4.86 -1.16 9.79
N ILE A 186 4.78 -1.51 11.07
CA ILE A 186 5.37 -0.73 12.18
C ILE A 186 6.90 -0.72 12.10
N ILE A 187 7.53 -1.88 11.85
CA ILE A 187 8.99 -1.95 11.67
C ILE A 187 9.42 -1.05 10.50
N SER A 188 8.71 -1.14 9.38
CA SER A 188 8.99 -0.31 8.21
C SER A 188 8.88 1.19 8.49
N TRP A 189 7.86 1.59 9.26
CA TRP A 189 7.72 2.96 9.72
C TRP A 189 8.95 3.38 10.54
N GLY A 190 9.39 2.57 11.51
CA GLY A 190 10.59 2.83 12.30
C GLY A 190 11.85 2.99 11.44
N ILE A 191 12.07 2.09 10.47
CA ILE A 191 13.20 2.17 9.53
C ILE A 191 13.14 3.46 8.72
N THR A 192 11.97 3.78 8.14
CA THR A 192 11.76 4.98 7.34
C THR A 192 12.04 6.25 8.14
N HIS A 193 11.61 6.27 9.39
CA HIS A 193 11.86 7.37 10.32
C HIS A 193 13.36 7.57 10.58
N ILE A 194 14.12 6.51 10.84
CA ILE A 194 15.57 6.57 11.06
C ILE A 194 16.28 7.11 9.81
N ILE A 195 15.90 6.64 8.62
CA ILE A 195 16.48 7.10 7.35
C ILE A 195 16.22 8.59 7.15
N TYR A 196 14.97 9.03 7.37
CA TYR A 196 14.58 10.43 7.15
C TYR A 196 15.24 11.40 8.15
N GLN A 197 15.46 10.98 9.40
CA GLN A 197 16.18 11.80 10.37
C GLN A 197 17.65 12.01 10.00
N ARG A 198 18.31 11.01 9.40
CA ARG A 198 19.72 11.10 9.02
C ARG A 198 19.96 11.85 7.71
N LYS A 199 18.92 12.11 6.94
CA LYS A 199 19.02 12.78 5.64
C LYS A 199 19.27 14.29 5.82
N ALA A 200 20.31 14.80 5.17
CA ALA A 200 20.51 16.24 4.99
C ALA A 200 19.64 16.69 3.80
N PHE A 201 18.87 17.76 4.01
CA PHE A 201 17.98 18.37 3.02
C PHE A 201 18.46 19.78 2.71
#